data_AF-A0A7Z9S747-F1
#
_entry.id   AF-A0A7Z9S747-F1
#
_cell.length_a   1.000
_cell.length_b   1.000
_cell.length_c   1.000
_cell.angle_alpha   90.00
_cell.angle_beta   90.00
_cell.angle_gamma   90.00
#
_symmetry.space_group_name_H-M   'P 1'
#
loop_
_entity.id
_entity.type
_entity.pdbx_description
1 polymer ?
#
loop_
_entity_poly.entity_id
_entity_poly.type
_entity_poly.pdbx_seq_one_letter_code
_entity_poly.pdbx_strand_id
1 'polypeptide(L)'
;MSKKMELPKMFRLVKLELLIVTVVAVAAVSLMSGNAATNQSRLGVGELAGLEEISRWDIDIRPDGLGLPQGHGDAKLGEAIYAERCASCHGDFGEGRGNYPVLVGGNPKELKTGERPEKTVGSFWPYAPILFDYIRRAMPFGEAQSLTADETYALTAFLLSMNDIIAEETVLNAQSLAAITMPNADGFYFDPEPDVVNTSCMNDCTAGPVKIASFARILDVTPDGLPPIEQAQADDKDN
;
A
#
# COMPACT_ATOMS: atom_id res chain seq x y z
N MET A 1 67.90 61.93 17.91
CA MET A 1 66.57 62.57 18.03
C MET A 1 65.62 61.91 17.04
N SER A 2 64.84 60.92 17.48
CA SER A 2 63.85 60.26 16.60
C SER A 2 62.46 60.53 17.15
N LYS A 3 61.75 61.49 16.53
CA LYS A 3 60.37 61.84 16.86
C LYS A 3 59.48 60.67 16.41
N LYS A 4 58.94 59.90 17.37
CA LYS A 4 57.87 58.93 17.09
C LYS A 4 56.64 59.71 16.60
N MET A 5 56.34 59.53 15.32
CA MET A 5 55.16 60.06 14.66
C MET A 5 53.96 59.20 15.09
N GLU A 6 53.23 59.65 16.11
CA GLU A 6 51.98 59.03 16.53
C GLU A 6 50.91 59.28 15.46
N LEU A 7 50.42 58.21 14.83
CA LEU A 7 49.31 58.32 13.88
C LEU A 7 48.04 58.81 14.60
N PRO A 8 47.25 59.71 13.99
CA PRO A 8 46.01 60.22 14.58
C PRO A 8 45.03 59.08 14.89
N LYS A 9 44.37 59.15 16.04
CA LYS A 9 43.36 58.15 16.49
C LYS A 9 42.29 57.85 15.43
N MET A 10 41.93 58.82 14.58
CA MET A 10 41.02 58.63 13.45
C MET A 10 41.49 57.59 12.42
N PHE A 11 42.80 57.48 12.15
CA PHE A 11 43.34 56.48 11.21
C PHE A 11 43.35 55.05 11.78
N ARG A 12 43.34 54.90 13.11
CA ARG A 12 43.22 53.59 13.77
C ARG A 12 41.78 53.06 13.72
N LEU A 13 40.79 53.95 13.89
CA LEU A 13 39.37 53.59 13.80
C LEU A 13 38.97 53.18 12.38
N VAL A 14 39.39 53.92 11.36
CA VAL A 14 39.09 53.57 9.94
C VAL A 14 39.76 52.26 9.52
N LYS A 15 40.98 51.97 10.00
CA LYS A 15 41.65 50.68 9.76
C LYS A 15 40.94 49.52 10.45
N LEU A 16 40.39 49.72 11.64
CA LEU A 16 39.67 48.69 12.38
C LEU A 16 38.32 48.38 11.73
N GLU A 17 37.58 49.41 11.31
CA GLU A 17 36.32 49.27 10.54
C GLU A 17 36.56 48.54 9.21
N LEU A 18 37.61 48.91 8.45
CA LEU A 18 37.94 48.25 7.19
C LEU A 18 38.39 46.79 7.38
N LEU A 19 39.06 46.48 8.50
CA LEU A 19 39.45 45.10 8.85
C LEU A 19 38.23 44.26 9.26
N ILE A 20 37.27 44.84 9.97
CA ILE A 20 36.03 44.17 10.38
C ILE A 20 35.17 43.87 9.14
N VAL A 21 35.01 44.83 8.23
CA VAL A 21 34.23 44.63 6.99
C VAL A 21 34.86 43.56 6.10
N THR A 22 36.20 43.51 6.01
CA THR A 22 36.89 42.47 5.23
C THR A 22 36.85 41.10 5.89
N VAL A 23 36.95 41.00 7.22
CA VAL A 23 36.80 39.73 7.95
C VAL A 23 35.37 39.20 7.86
N VAL A 24 34.36 40.07 7.94
CA VAL A 24 32.94 39.67 7.78
C VAL A 24 32.65 39.24 6.34
N ALA A 25 33.21 39.92 5.34
CA ALA A 25 33.05 39.53 3.93
C ALA A 25 33.73 38.19 3.62
N VAL A 26 34.93 37.93 4.16
CA VAL A 26 35.64 36.65 3.98
C VAL A 26 34.95 35.51 4.75
N ALA A 27 34.40 35.78 5.93
CA ALA A 27 33.58 34.81 6.67
C ALA A 27 32.28 34.47 5.92
N ALA A 28 31.61 35.44 5.31
CA ALA A 28 30.39 35.23 4.52
C ALA A 28 30.67 34.41 3.25
N VAL A 29 31.81 34.62 2.58
CA VAL A 29 32.22 33.83 1.41
C VAL A 29 32.62 32.39 1.79
N SER A 30 33.19 32.19 2.99
CA SER A 30 33.57 30.85 3.47
C SER A 30 32.38 29.98 3.92
N LEU A 31 31.22 30.59 4.20
CA LEU A 31 29.97 29.89 4.56
C LEU A 31 29.15 29.46 3.33
N MET A 32 29.52 29.88 2.12
CA MET A 32 28.86 29.46 0.87
C MET A 32 29.51 28.24 0.20
N SER A 33 30.63 27.77 0.72
CA SER A 33 31.19 26.46 0.38
C SER A 33 30.47 25.38 1.19
N GLY A 34 29.15 25.31 1.05
CA GLY A 34 28.40 24.15 1.50
C GLY A 34 28.93 22.96 0.71
N ASN A 35 29.54 22.00 1.41
CA ASN A 35 29.84 20.69 0.83
C ASN A 35 28.57 20.20 0.13
N ALA A 36 28.58 20.16 -1.20
CA ALA A 36 27.68 19.30 -1.93
C ALA A 36 28.04 17.89 -1.49
N ALA A 37 27.36 17.39 -0.46
CA ALA A 37 27.36 15.97 -0.13
C ALA A 37 27.08 15.26 -1.45
N THR A 38 28.05 14.48 -1.92
CA THR A 38 27.94 13.77 -3.17
C THR A 38 26.70 12.91 -3.06
N ASN A 39 25.65 13.25 -3.81
CA ASN A 39 24.33 12.63 -3.79
C ASN A 39 24.37 11.24 -4.49
N GLN A 40 25.50 10.55 -4.36
CA GLN A 40 25.80 9.31 -5.06
C GLN A 40 25.81 8.16 -4.07
N SER A 41 25.12 7.08 -4.45
CA SER A 41 25.12 5.83 -3.71
C SER A 41 26.54 5.24 -3.64
N ARG A 42 26.73 4.27 -2.73
CA ARG A 42 28.00 3.54 -2.55
C ARG A 42 28.58 2.97 -3.87
N LEU A 43 27.73 2.68 -4.86
CA LEU A 43 28.11 2.12 -6.15
C LEU A 43 28.06 3.16 -7.30
N GLY A 44 27.74 4.43 -7.00
CA GLY A 44 27.60 5.49 -8.01
C GLY A 44 26.37 5.36 -8.92
N VAL A 45 25.39 4.53 -8.53
CA VAL A 45 24.13 4.32 -9.28
C VAL A 45 22.95 4.91 -8.50
N GLY A 46 22.08 5.64 -9.19
CA GLY A 46 20.92 6.31 -8.59
C GLY A 46 21.30 7.57 -7.80
N GLU A 47 20.26 8.25 -7.31
CA GLU A 47 20.33 9.46 -6.50
C GLU A 47 19.42 9.35 -5.28
N LEU A 48 19.65 10.17 -4.25
CA LEU A 48 18.76 10.19 -3.09
C LEU A 48 17.39 10.78 -3.50
N ALA A 49 16.33 10.02 -3.23
CA ALA A 49 14.97 10.48 -3.46
C ALA A 49 14.64 11.71 -2.59
N GLY A 50 14.05 12.72 -3.21
CA GLY A 50 13.53 13.89 -2.51
C GLY A 50 12.31 13.54 -1.65
N LEU A 51 12.10 14.29 -0.57
CA LEU A 51 10.93 14.10 0.31
C LEU A 51 9.60 14.22 -0.44
N GLU A 52 9.53 15.10 -1.44
CA GLU A 52 8.34 15.25 -2.28
C GLU A 52 8.11 14.02 -3.16
N GLU A 53 9.18 13.45 -3.73
CA GLU A 53 9.09 12.23 -4.54
C GLU A 53 8.61 11.04 -3.70
N ILE A 54 9.16 10.90 -2.50
CA ILE A 54 8.73 9.88 -1.53
C ILE A 54 7.25 10.09 -1.20
N SER A 55 6.83 11.31 -0.84
CA SER A 55 5.44 11.58 -0.43
C SER A 55 4.38 11.30 -1.51
N ARG A 56 4.77 11.29 -2.80
CA ARG A 56 3.87 10.94 -3.91
C ARG A 56 3.70 9.44 -4.09
N TRP A 57 4.65 8.62 -3.61
CA TRP A 57 4.69 7.17 -3.83
C TRP A 57 4.37 6.40 -2.55
N ASP A 58 4.94 6.85 -1.44
CA ASP A 58 4.74 6.39 -0.07
C ASP A 58 3.41 6.96 0.45
N ILE A 59 2.34 6.29 0.05
CA ILE A 59 0.99 6.52 0.55
C ILE A 59 0.46 5.27 1.28
N ASP A 60 1.34 4.33 1.65
CA ASP A 60 0.91 3.10 2.31
C ASP A 60 0.39 3.36 3.70
N ILE A 61 -0.64 2.58 4.05
CA ILE A 61 -1.27 2.64 5.34
C ILE A 61 -1.18 1.26 5.95
N ARG A 62 -0.62 1.22 7.14
CA ARG A 62 -0.41 0.00 7.91
C ARG A 62 -1.68 -0.38 8.68
N PRO A 63 -1.80 -1.65 9.12
CA PRO A 63 -2.90 -2.09 9.97
C PRO A 63 -3.07 -1.30 11.27
N ASP A 64 -1.99 -0.73 11.80
CA ASP A 64 -1.97 0.12 13.00
C ASP A 64 -2.41 1.57 12.73
N GLY A 65 -2.75 1.90 11.48
CA GLY A 65 -3.15 3.25 11.05
C GLY A 65 -2.00 4.19 10.72
N LEU A 66 -0.73 3.76 10.85
CA LEU A 66 0.40 4.56 10.42
C LEU A 66 0.30 4.82 8.90
N GLY A 67 0.43 6.09 8.50
CA GLY A 67 0.29 6.53 7.10
C GLY A 67 -1.09 7.12 6.76
N LEU A 68 -2.07 7.05 7.67
CA LEU A 68 -3.39 7.63 7.44
C LEU A 68 -3.30 9.16 7.27
N PRO A 69 -3.83 9.73 6.17
CA PRO A 69 -3.82 11.17 5.96
C PRO A 69 -4.80 11.87 6.91
N GLN A 70 -4.57 13.17 7.16
CA GLN A 70 -5.54 14.00 7.85
C GLN A 70 -6.82 14.09 7.03
N GLY A 71 -7.96 13.91 7.70
CA GLY A 71 -9.27 14.00 7.09
C GLY A 71 -10.34 13.37 7.97
N HIS A 72 -11.57 13.40 7.50
CA HIS A 72 -12.72 12.78 8.14
C HIS A 72 -13.88 12.54 7.17
N GLY A 73 -14.77 11.62 7.53
CA GLY A 73 -16.00 11.35 6.79
C GLY A 73 -16.92 10.37 7.53
N ASP A 74 -18.21 10.44 7.24
CA ASP A 74 -19.24 9.54 7.77
C ASP A 74 -19.91 8.74 6.64
N ALA A 75 -20.75 7.77 7.00
CA ALA A 75 -21.38 6.88 6.03
C ALA A 75 -22.34 7.64 5.10
N LYS A 76 -23.01 8.68 5.60
CA LYS A 76 -23.96 9.49 4.84
C LYS A 76 -23.28 10.27 3.71
N LEU A 77 -22.11 10.86 3.97
CA LEU A 77 -21.29 11.46 2.92
C LEU A 77 -20.80 10.39 1.94
N GLY A 78 -20.44 9.22 2.46
CA GLY A 78 -19.94 8.10 1.66
C GLY A 78 -20.97 7.52 0.70
N GLU A 79 -22.25 7.44 1.09
CA GLU A 79 -23.35 6.92 0.28
C GLU A 79 -23.47 7.68 -1.05
N ALA A 80 -23.45 9.02 -1.01
CA ALA A 80 -23.57 9.85 -2.20
C ALA A 80 -22.40 9.64 -3.16
N ILE A 81 -21.17 9.56 -2.63
CA ILE A 81 -19.96 9.31 -3.43
C ILE A 81 -20.01 7.90 -4.01
N TYR A 82 -20.43 6.91 -3.22
CA TYR A 82 -20.52 5.52 -3.63
C TYR A 82 -21.50 5.33 -4.79
N ALA A 83 -22.68 5.94 -4.70
CA ALA A 83 -23.68 5.90 -5.76
C ALA A 83 -23.15 6.46 -7.10
N GLU A 84 -22.36 7.53 -7.05
CA GLU A 84 -21.80 8.17 -8.25
C GLU A 84 -20.58 7.41 -8.81
N ARG A 85 -19.71 6.89 -7.93
CA ARG A 85 -18.35 6.45 -8.32
C ARG A 85 -18.11 4.94 -8.20
N CYS A 86 -18.98 4.20 -7.52
CA CYS A 86 -18.72 2.80 -7.16
C CYS A 86 -19.85 1.85 -7.58
N ALA A 87 -21.11 2.27 -7.44
CA ALA A 87 -22.28 1.39 -7.58
C ALA A 87 -22.47 0.80 -8.99
N SER A 88 -21.94 1.46 -10.03
CA SER A 88 -21.98 0.96 -11.41
C SER A 88 -21.33 -0.41 -11.59
N CYS A 89 -20.34 -0.73 -10.74
CA CYS A 89 -19.66 -2.03 -10.71
C CYS A 89 -20.06 -2.83 -9.46
N HIS A 90 -20.10 -2.19 -8.29
CA HIS A 90 -20.25 -2.90 -7.01
C HIS A 90 -21.69 -3.08 -6.54
N GLY A 91 -22.69 -2.60 -7.29
CA GLY A 91 -24.10 -2.66 -6.88
C GLY A 91 -24.47 -1.50 -5.96
N ASP A 92 -25.76 -1.25 -5.77
CA ASP A 92 -26.21 -0.12 -4.94
C ASP A 92 -25.97 -0.37 -3.45
N PHE A 93 -25.88 -1.64 -3.05
CA PHE A 93 -25.69 -2.10 -1.67
C PHE A 93 -24.40 -2.93 -1.51
N GLY A 94 -23.46 -2.84 -2.46
CA GLY A 94 -22.23 -3.63 -2.41
C GLY A 94 -22.42 -5.12 -2.77
N GLU A 95 -23.56 -5.50 -3.35
CA GLU A 95 -23.88 -6.87 -3.74
C GLU A 95 -23.13 -7.38 -4.98
N GLY A 96 -22.39 -6.50 -5.66
CA GLY A 96 -21.70 -6.77 -6.92
C GLY A 96 -22.65 -6.79 -8.12
N ARG A 97 -22.21 -6.26 -9.27
CA ARG A 97 -22.94 -6.38 -10.55
C ARG A 97 -22.20 -7.30 -11.50
N GLY A 98 -22.91 -8.29 -12.07
CA GLY A 98 -22.30 -9.24 -13.00
C GLY A 98 -21.18 -10.02 -12.33
N ASN A 99 -19.94 -9.85 -12.82
CA ASN A 99 -18.75 -10.50 -12.28
C ASN A 99 -17.84 -9.53 -11.49
N TYR A 100 -18.31 -8.32 -11.18
CA TYR A 100 -17.57 -7.40 -10.32
C TYR A 100 -17.64 -7.86 -8.85
N PRO A 101 -16.62 -7.55 -8.04
CA PRO A 101 -16.55 -8.03 -6.66
C PRO A 101 -17.71 -7.57 -5.77
N VAL A 102 -18.21 -8.50 -4.97
CA VAL A 102 -19.12 -8.26 -3.85
C VAL A 102 -18.35 -7.61 -2.70
N LEU A 103 -18.83 -6.48 -2.18
CA LEU A 103 -18.21 -5.72 -1.08
C LEU A 103 -18.92 -5.93 0.25
N VAL A 104 -20.22 -6.24 0.23
CA VAL A 104 -21.08 -6.38 1.41
C VAL A 104 -21.75 -7.75 1.39
N GLY A 105 -21.80 -8.41 2.54
CA GLY A 105 -22.42 -9.73 2.70
C GLY A 105 -21.39 -10.83 2.91
N GLY A 106 -21.80 -12.08 2.69
CA GLY A 106 -21.03 -13.24 3.12
C GLY A 106 -21.09 -13.47 4.64
N ASN A 107 -20.76 -14.68 5.06
CA ASN A 107 -20.89 -15.10 6.45
C ASN A 107 -19.53 -15.60 6.96
N PRO A 108 -18.93 -14.96 7.99
CA PRO A 108 -17.67 -15.44 8.58
C PRO A 108 -17.68 -16.93 8.97
N LYS A 109 -18.84 -17.50 9.33
CA LYS A 109 -18.97 -18.93 9.68
C LYS A 109 -18.76 -19.85 8.47
N GLU A 110 -19.10 -19.39 7.27
CA GLU A 110 -18.94 -20.15 6.03
C GLU A 110 -17.48 -20.21 5.59
N LEU A 111 -16.61 -19.31 6.04
CA LEU A 111 -15.17 -19.36 5.72
C LEU A 111 -14.50 -20.70 6.08
N LYS A 112 -15.03 -21.40 7.10
CA LYS A 112 -14.50 -22.69 7.57
C LYS A 112 -15.19 -23.90 6.98
N THR A 113 -16.44 -23.76 6.56
CA THR A 113 -17.36 -24.90 6.34
C THR A 113 -18.13 -24.84 5.02
N GLY A 114 -18.18 -23.67 4.38
CA GLY A 114 -18.87 -23.47 3.12
C GLY A 114 -18.06 -24.05 1.96
N GLU A 115 -18.76 -24.63 0.99
CA GLU A 115 -18.14 -25.10 -0.25
C GLU A 115 -17.61 -23.94 -1.11
N ARG A 116 -18.30 -22.78 -1.06
CA ARG A 116 -17.97 -21.56 -1.80
C ARG A 116 -18.26 -20.31 -0.96
N PRO A 117 -17.45 -20.01 0.06
CA PRO A 117 -17.71 -18.87 0.93
C PRO A 117 -17.47 -17.54 0.23
N GLU A 118 -18.38 -16.58 0.43
CA GLU A 118 -18.21 -15.21 -0.06
C GLU A 118 -17.26 -14.43 0.85
N LYS A 119 -16.13 -14.00 0.28
CA LYS A 119 -15.05 -13.28 0.99
C LYS A 119 -15.13 -11.78 0.69
N THR A 120 -15.79 -11.04 1.57
CA THR A 120 -16.07 -9.61 1.44
C THR A 120 -15.31 -8.81 2.49
N VAL A 121 -15.53 -7.49 2.53
CA VAL A 121 -15.01 -6.60 3.57
C VAL A 121 -15.42 -7.09 4.97
N GLY A 122 -16.71 -7.33 5.20
CA GLY A 122 -17.22 -7.72 6.51
C GLY A 122 -16.95 -9.19 6.86
N SER A 123 -16.88 -10.09 5.88
CA SER A 123 -16.71 -11.51 6.17
C SER A 123 -15.25 -11.91 6.35
N PHE A 124 -14.32 -11.32 5.60
CA PHE A 124 -12.96 -11.86 5.44
C PHE A 124 -11.84 -10.87 5.80
N TRP A 125 -11.99 -9.57 5.58
CA TRP A 125 -10.87 -8.64 5.73
C TRP A 125 -10.51 -8.40 7.22
N PRO A 126 -9.21 -8.41 7.58
CA PRO A 126 -8.80 -8.34 8.99
C PRO A 126 -8.65 -6.92 9.56
N TYR A 127 -8.44 -5.90 8.70
CA TYR A 127 -8.07 -4.56 9.15
C TYR A 127 -8.80 -3.47 8.37
N ALA A 128 -9.49 -2.57 9.08
CA ALA A 128 -10.19 -1.43 8.48
C ALA A 128 -9.24 -0.42 7.79
N PRO A 129 -8.04 -0.09 8.31
CA PRO A 129 -7.11 0.80 7.61
C PRO A 129 -6.69 0.32 6.22
N ILE A 130 -6.65 -1.01 6.00
CA ILE A 130 -6.28 -1.59 4.70
C ILE A 130 -7.40 -1.40 3.66
N LEU A 131 -8.67 -1.35 4.09
CA LEU A 131 -9.78 -0.97 3.21
C LEU A 131 -9.60 0.46 2.69
N PHE A 132 -9.27 1.40 3.59
CA PHE A 132 -9.00 2.78 3.21
C PHE A 132 -7.80 2.88 2.26
N ASP A 133 -6.69 2.18 2.55
CA ASP A 133 -5.50 2.18 1.67
C ASP A 133 -5.87 1.75 0.25
N TYR A 134 -6.58 0.62 0.14
CA TYR A 134 -6.97 0.07 -1.14
C TYR A 134 -7.88 1.02 -1.93
N ILE A 135 -8.89 1.61 -1.27
CA ILE A 135 -9.78 2.58 -1.92
C ILE A 135 -8.99 3.79 -2.41
N ARG A 136 -8.17 4.40 -1.55
CA ARG A 136 -7.33 5.56 -1.90
C ARG A 136 -6.39 5.27 -3.07
N ARG A 137 -5.74 4.11 -3.05
CA ARG A 137 -4.65 3.77 -3.98
C ARG A 137 -5.14 3.25 -5.33
N ALA A 138 -6.23 2.49 -5.33
CA ALA A 138 -6.61 1.67 -6.48
C ALA A 138 -8.03 1.93 -7.00
N MET A 139 -8.87 2.67 -6.28
CA MET A 139 -10.25 2.95 -6.68
C MET A 139 -10.46 4.44 -6.98
N PRO A 140 -11.48 4.77 -7.80
CA PRO A 140 -12.31 3.87 -8.61
C PRO A 140 -11.51 3.16 -9.72
N PHE A 141 -11.93 1.96 -10.13
CA PHE A 141 -11.27 1.24 -11.21
C PHE A 141 -11.35 2.04 -12.52
N GLY A 142 -10.20 2.41 -13.08
CA GLY A 142 -10.08 3.30 -14.25
C GLY A 142 -9.73 4.76 -13.91
N GLU A 143 -9.93 5.18 -12.66
CA GLU A 143 -9.63 6.53 -12.16
C GLU A 143 -8.98 6.47 -10.76
N ALA A 144 -8.06 5.52 -10.55
CA ALA A 144 -7.39 5.33 -9.27
C ALA A 144 -6.66 6.61 -8.79
N GLN A 145 -6.57 6.79 -7.47
CA GLN A 145 -5.94 7.96 -6.81
C GLN A 145 -6.62 9.31 -7.13
N SER A 146 -7.89 9.30 -7.54
CA SER A 146 -8.69 10.51 -7.77
C SER A 146 -9.42 11.02 -6.53
N LEU A 147 -9.59 10.18 -5.52
CA LEU A 147 -10.33 10.49 -4.28
C LEU A 147 -9.46 11.30 -3.31
N THR A 148 -10.09 12.27 -2.66
CA THR A 148 -9.51 12.99 -1.52
C THR A 148 -9.51 12.13 -0.25
N ALA A 149 -8.76 12.56 0.77
CA ALA A 149 -8.74 11.87 2.07
C ALA A 149 -10.13 11.81 2.72
N ASP A 150 -10.86 12.93 2.72
CA ASP A 150 -12.22 13.02 3.29
C ASP A 150 -13.21 12.11 2.54
N GLU A 151 -13.19 12.11 1.21
CA GLU A 151 -14.01 11.20 0.40
C GLU A 151 -13.68 9.72 0.67
N THR A 152 -12.40 9.40 0.84
CA THR A 152 -11.97 8.03 1.16
C THR A 152 -12.44 7.62 2.56
N TYR A 153 -12.37 8.51 3.56
CA TYR A 153 -12.91 8.23 4.90
C TYR A 153 -14.42 8.01 4.86
N ALA A 154 -15.14 8.85 4.11
CA ALA A 154 -16.59 8.74 3.96
C ALA A 154 -16.98 7.41 3.28
N LEU A 155 -16.33 7.04 2.17
CA LEU A 155 -16.55 5.75 1.49
C LEU A 155 -16.23 4.55 2.40
N THR A 156 -15.13 4.65 3.16
CA THR A 156 -14.76 3.62 4.14
C THR A 156 -15.82 3.49 5.23
N ALA A 157 -16.31 4.61 5.76
CA ALA A 157 -17.38 4.63 6.76
C ALA A 157 -18.66 3.99 6.22
N PHE A 158 -19.03 4.32 4.98
CA PHE A 158 -20.20 3.75 4.31
C PHE A 158 -20.10 2.22 4.15
N LEU A 159 -18.98 1.71 3.63
CA LEU A 159 -18.77 0.27 3.48
C LEU A 159 -18.74 -0.47 4.82
N LEU A 160 -18.12 0.11 5.86
CA LEU A 160 -18.11 -0.47 7.19
C LEU A 160 -19.50 -0.45 7.84
N SER A 161 -20.27 0.62 7.63
CA SER A 161 -21.66 0.71 8.11
C SER A 161 -22.56 -0.31 7.41
N MET A 162 -22.46 -0.47 6.09
CA MET A 162 -23.23 -1.47 5.34
C MET A 162 -22.90 -2.92 5.74
N ASN A 163 -21.70 -3.16 6.27
CA ASN A 163 -21.30 -4.45 6.83
C ASN A 163 -21.63 -4.59 8.34
N ASP A 164 -22.42 -3.67 8.92
CA ASP A 164 -22.78 -3.64 10.33
C ASP A 164 -21.59 -3.59 11.30
N ILE A 165 -20.45 -3.02 10.88
CA ILE A 165 -19.22 -2.93 11.69
C ILE A 165 -19.22 -1.67 12.56
N ILE A 166 -19.80 -0.58 12.05
CA ILE A 166 -19.94 0.70 12.74
C ILE A 166 -21.35 1.24 12.56
N ALA A 167 -21.78 2.17 13.41
CA ALA A 167 -23.02 2.91 13.19
C ALA A 167 -22.86 3.94 12.06
N GLU A 168 -23.93 4.21 11.31
CA GLU A 168 -23.97 5.15 10.18
C GLU A 168 -23.41 6.55 10.55
N GLU A 169 -23.68 6.99 11.78
CA GLU A 169 -23.34 8.34 12.25
C GLU A 169 -21.90 8.45 12.77
N THR A 170 -21.14 7.36 12.69
CA THR A 170 -19.76 7.31 13.15
C THR A 170 -18.88 8.11 12.20
N VAL A 171 -18.32 9.22 12.69
CA VAL A 171 -17.31 9.98 11.93
C VAL A 171 -15.96 9.29 12.02
N LEU A 172 -15.46 8.84 10.88
CA LEU A 172 -14.12 8.26 10.75
C LEU A 172 -13.07 9.35 10.57
N ASN A 173 -11.91 9.13 11.15
CA ASN A 173 -10.65 9.85 10.97
C ASN A 173 -9.49 8.88 11.21
N ALA A 174 -8.25 9.37 11.16
CA ALA A 174 -7.06 8.53 11.34
C ALA A 174 -7.07 7.73 12.65
N GLN A 175 -7.54 8.33 13.74
CA GLN A 175 -7.59 7.68 15.05
C GLN A 175 -8.74 6.69 15.17
N SER A 176 -9.96 7.08 14.76
CA SER A 176 -11.13 6.21 14.91
C SER A 176 -11.09 5.02 13.94
N LEU A 177 -10.58 5.19 12.72
CA LEU A 177 -10.43 4.10 11.76
C LEU A 177 -9.43 3.03 12.24
N ALA A 178 -8.30 3.46 12.79
CA ALA A 178 -7.28 2.54 13.33
C ALA A 178 -7.76 1.76 14.57
N ALA A 179 -8.77 2.27 15.27
CA ALA A 179 -9.33 1.62 16.47
C ALA A 179 -10.38 0.55 16.15
N ILE A 180 -10.81 0.40 14.89
CA ILE A 180 -11.83 -0.57 14.50
C ILE A 180 -11.25 -1.99 14.50
N THR A 181 -11.92 -2.89 15.22
CA THR A 181 -11.64 -4.33 15.15
C THR A 181 -12.58 -4.98 14.16
N MET A 182 -12.05 -5.56 13.08
CA MET A 182 -12.84 -6.25 12.07
C MET A 182 -13.27 -7.66 12.54
N PRO A 183 -14.39 -8.21 12.05
CA PRO A 183 -14.88 -9.53 12.48
C PRO A 183 -13.89 -10.68 12.29
N ASN A 184 -13.01 -10.60 11.27
CA ASN A 184 -12.02 -11.63 10.94
C ASN A 184 -10.57 -11.20 11.26
N ALA A 185 -10.36 -10.31 12.23
CA ALA A 185 -9.04 -9.81 12.61
C ALA A 185 -8.05 -10.94 12.95
N ASP A 186 -8.51 -11.97 13.68
CA ASP A 186 -7.72 -13.14 14.07
C ASP A 186 -7.81 -14.31 13.06
N GLY A 187 -8.35 -14.07 11.86
CA GLY A 187 -8.60 -15.10 10.86
C GLY A 187 -7.38 -15.56 10.05
N PHE A 188 -6.22 -14.95 10.28
CA PHE A 188 -5.01 -15.13 9.49
C PHE A 188 -3.83 -15.54 10.39
N TYR A 189 -2.93 -16.36 9.85
CA TYR A 189 -1.73 -16.82 10.52
C TYR A 189 -0.54 -16.82 9.55
N PHE A 190 0.67 -16.75 10.09
CA PHE A 190 1.88 -16.87 9.28
C PHE A 190 2.01 -18.29 8.75
N ASP A 191 2.43 -18.41 7.49
CA ASP A 191 2.68 -19.68 6.83
C ASP A 191 3.65 -20.54 7.67
N PRO A 192 3.19 -21.69 8.20
CA PRO A 192 4.02 -22.58 9.01
C PRO A 192 4.85 -23.53 8.15
N GLU A 193 4.79 -23.44 6.82
CA GLU A 193 5.43 -24.41 5.95
C GLU A 193 6.97 -24.45 6.07
N PRO A 194 7.60 -25.64 5.96
CA PRO A 194 6.97 -26.94 5.67
C PRO A 194 6.25 -27.51 6.90
N ASP A 195 4.95 -27.77 6.78
CA ASP A 195 4.10 -28.31 7.84
C ASP A 195 4.07 -29.85 7.84
N VAL A 196 4.69 -30.47 6.81
CA VAL A 196 4.89 -31.90 6.68
C VAL A 196 6.35 -32.24 6.34
N VAL A 197 6.86 -33.30 6.98
CA VAL A 197 8.12 -33.94 6.60
C VAL A 197 7.78 -35.29 6.00
N ASN A 198 7.70 -35.36 4.67
CA ASN A 198 7.34 -36.59 3.97
C ASN A 198 8.48 -37.06 3.07
N THR A 199 8.79 -38.35 3.12
CA THR A 199 9.75 -39.01 2.22
C THR A 199 9.00 -39.67 1.06
N SER A 200 9.46 -39.46 -0.18
CA SER A 200 8.84 -40.08 -1.35
C SER A 200 8.77 -41.60 -1.23
N CYS A 201 7.59 -42.16 -1.51
CA CYS A 201 7.45 -43.60 -1.68
C CYS A 201 7.98 -44.00 -3.07
N MET A 202 8.80 -45.05 -3.12
CA MET A 202 9.41 -45.55 -4.37
C MET A 202 8.81 -46.87 -4.85
N ASN A 203 8.22 -47.67 -3.97
CA ASN A 203 7.71 -49.01 -4.30
C ASN A 203 6.36 -49.26 -3.62
N ASP A 204 5.43 -49.92 -4.32
CA ASP A 204 4.12 -50.36 -3.80
C ASP A 204 3.31 -49.26 -3.09
N CYS A 205 3.31 -48.05 -3.66
CA CYS A 205 2.82 -46.84 -3.00
C CYS A 205 1.30 -46.71 -2.87
N THR A 206 0.53 -47.63 -3.45
CA THR A 206 -0.93 -47.58 -3.48
C THR A 206 -1.52 -48.93 -3.13
N ALA A 207 -2.54 -48.95 -2.29
CA ALA A 207 -3.20 -50.18 -1.85
C ALA A 207 -4.12 -50.84 -2.91
N GLY A 208 -4.27 -50.24 -4.10
CA GLY A 208 -5.20 -50.73 -5.12
C GLY A 208 -5.03 -50.03 -6.47
N PRO A 209 -5.86 -50.40 -7.47
CA PRO A 209 -5.73 -49.87 -8.83
C PRO A 209 -6.07 -48.38 -8.88
N VAL A 210 -5.29 -47.64 -9.67
CA VAL A 210 -5.54 -46.23 -9.98
C VAL A 210 -6.81 -46.11 -10.83
N LYS A 211 -7.70 -45.19 -10.44
CA LYS A 211 -8.93 -44.86 -11.18
C LYS A 211 -8.90 -43.39 -11.60
N ILE A 212 -9.29 -43.11 -12.84
CA ILE A 212 -9.43 -41.74 -13.32
C ILE A 212 -10.68 -41.13 -12.68
N ALA A 213 -10.50 -40.08 -11.86
CA ALA A 213 -11.59 -39.44 -11.13
C ALA A 213 -12.33 -38.36 -11.94
N SER A 214 -11.62 -37.68 -12.85
CA SER A 214 -12.17 -36.57 -13.64
C SER A 214 -11.38 -36.35 -14.93
N PHE A 215 -12.01 -35.75 -15.93
CA PHE A 215 -11.33 -35.30 -17.15
C PHE A 215 -11.58 -33.81 -17.39
N ALA A 216 -10.53 -33.01 -17.62
CA ALA A 216 -10.66 -31.57 -17.88
C ALA A 216 -11.53 -31.27 -19.12
N ARG A 217 -11.48 -32.13 -20.15
CA ARG A 217 -12.34 -32.06 -21.35
C ARG A 217 -13.86 -32.16 -21.07
N ILE A 218 -14.26 -32.52 -19.83
CA ILE A 218 -15.67 -32.50 -19.44
C ILE A 218 -16.13 -31.07 -19.17
N LEU A 219 -15.25 -30.21 -18.66
CA LEU A 219 -15.56 -28.80 -18.43
C LEU A 219 -15.41 -27.95 -19.70
N ASP A 220 -14.41 -28.26 -20.52
CA ASP A 220 -14.21 -27.69 -21.87
C ASP A 220 -14.22 -26.15 -21.92
N VAL A 221 -13.52 -25.52 -20.95
CA VAL A 221 -13.39 -24.05 -20.85
C VAL A 221 -12.00 -23.54 -21.31
N THR A 222 -11.20 -24.39 -21.96
CA THR A 222 -9.89 -24.03 -22.50
C THR A 222 -10.06 -23.47 -23.92
N PRO A 223 -9.52 -22.29 -24.26
CA PRO A 223 -9.61 -21.75 -25.61
C PRO A 223 -8.99 -22.69 -26.65
N ASP A 224 -9.70 -22.89 -27.77
CA ASP A 224 -9.20 -23.65 -28.91
C ASP A 224 -8.13 -22.87 -29.70
N GLY A 225 -7.32 -23.60 -30.49
CA GLY A 225 -6.45 -23.00 -31.50
C GLY A 225 -5.16 -22.39 -30.98
N LEU A 226 -4.79 -22.63 -29.71
CA LEU A 226 -3.40 -22.40 -29.27
C LEU A 226 -2.47 -23.28 -30.13
N PRO A 227 -1.36 -22.72 -30.66
CA PRO A 227 -0.34 -23.55 -31.30
C PRO A 227 0.06 -24.64 -30.30
N PRO A 228 0.32 -25.89 -30.75
CA PRO A 228 0.81 -26.92 -29.85
C PRO A 228 1.97 -26.32 -29.07
N ILE A 229 1.87 -26.30 -27.74
CA ILE A 229 3.04 -26.15 -26.90
C ILE A 229 3.92 -27.28 -27.37
N GLU A 230 5.02 -26.94 -28.07
CA GLU A 230 5.99 -27.90 -28.56
C GLU A 230 6.22 -28.84 -27.39
N GLN A 231 5.77 -30.08 -27.56
CA GLN A 231 5.90 -31.09 -26.53
C GLN A 231 7.39 -31.04 -26.20
N ALA A 232 7.74 -30.58 -25.00
CA ALA A 232 9.07 -30.81 -24.48
C ALA A 232 9.19 -32.33 -24.49
N GLN A 233 9.75 -32.84 -25.58
CA GLN A 233 10.14 -34.22 -25.71
C GLN A 233 11.10 -34.36 -24.54
N ALA A 234 10.63 -35.05 -23.50
CA ALA A 234 11.55 -35.74 -22.63
C ALA A 234 12.29 -36.68 -23.58
N ASP A 235 13.44 -36.21 -24.06
CA ASP A 235 14.44 -37.00 -24.74
C ASP A 235 14.90 -38.04 -23.71
N ASP A 236 14.11 -39.10 -23.56
CA ASP A 236 14.54 -40.35 -22.98
C ASP A 236 15.34 -41.10 -24.06
N LYS A 237 16.49 -40.51 -24.36
CA LYS A 237 17.61 -41.11 -25.08
C LYS A 237 18.87 -40.63 -24.39
N ASP A 238 19.29 -41.35 -23.36
CA ASP A 238 20.58 -42.03 -23.35
C ASP A 238 20.88 -42.64 -21.97
N ASN A 239 21.05 -43.97 -22.00
CA ASN A 239 21.96 -44.83 -21.22
C ASN A 239 21.32 -45.89 -20.30
#